data_AF-X1MLV1-F1
#
_entry.id   AF-X1MLV1-F1
#
_cell.length_a   1.000
_cell.length_b   1.000
_cell.length_c   1.000
_cell.angle_alpha   90.00
_cell.angle_beta   90.00
_cell.angle_gamma   90.00
#
_symmetry.space_group_name_H-M   'P 1'
#
loop_
_entity.id
_entity.type
_entity.pdbx_description
1 polymer ?
#
loop_
_entity_poly.entity_id
_entity_poly.type
_entity_poly.pdbx_seq_one_letter_code
_entity_poly.pdbx_strand_id
1 'polypeptide(L)'
;MSLTDLIKRRKNIVNQESEGINLAIYFINKFEDRTFTFKGLKNKYFGLRGEDLLKLIQEELDSTLILYRYTTRVKKYTDRKGVSQAKIRLFGRAGTMDRYNPLDITLDITMEMPQTYPKLKK
;
A
#
# COMPACT_ATOMS: atom_id res chain seq x y z
N MET A 1 12.81 13.50 -3.00
CA MET A 1 11.92 13.19 -4.14
C MET A 1 12.60 12.14 -5.00
N SER A 2 11.96 11.03 -5.39
CA SER A 2 12.66 9.95 -6.13
C SER A 2 12.66 10.20 -7.65
N LEU A 3 13.63 9.62 -8.36
CA LEU A 3 13.71 9.67 -9.84
C LEU A 3 12.40 9.18 -10.50
N THR A 4 11.79 8.15 -9.92
CA THR A 4 10.50 7.61 -10.36
C THR A 4 9.34 8.57 -10.19
N ASP A 5 9.36 9.45 -9.19
CA ASP A 5 8.34 10.48 -9.01
C ASP A 5 8.48 11.60 -10.04
N LEU A 6 9.73 11.95 -10.38
CA LEU A 6 10.05 12.92 -11.42
C LEU A 6 9.54 12.43 -12.78
N ILE A 7 9.90 11.19 -13.17
CA ILE A 7 9.45 10.55 -14.42
C ILE A 7 7.92 10.46 -14.47
N LYS A 8 7.27 10.13 -13.35
CA LYS A 8 5.81 10.03 -13.26
C LYS A 8 5.10 11.37 -13.03
N ARG A 9 5.83 12.48 -12.99
CA ARG A 9 5.33 13.84 -12.75
C ARG A 9 4.40 13.93 -11.52
N ARG A 10 4.77 13.24 -10.44
CA ARG A 10 4.01 13.25 -9.19
C ARG A 10 4.29 14.54 -8.42
N LYS A 11 3.25 15.09 -7.80
CA LYS A 11 3.32 16.31 -6.97
C LYS A 11 2.83 16.01 -5.55
N ASN A 12 3.05 16.92 -4.61
CA ASN A 12 2.55 16.85 -3.22
C ASN A 12 2.87 15.51 -2.54
N ILE A 13 4.13 15.08 -2.62
CA ILE A 13 4.55 13.78 -2.12
C ILE A 13 4.75 13.87 -0.62
N VAL A 14 4.00 13.06 0.14
CA VAL A 14 4.12 12.96 1.60
C VAL A 14 4.38 11.50 1.94
N ASN A 15 5.47 11.24 2.66
CA ASN A 15 5.79 9.92 3.18
C ASN A 15 5.53 9.90 4.69
N GLN A 16 4.86 8.85 5.17
CA GLN A 16 4.58 8.60 6.58
C GLN A 16 4.97 7.16 6.90
N GLU A 17 5.48 6.93 8.11
CA GLU A 17 5.90 5.62 8.59
C GLU A 17 5.42 5.45 10.02
N SER A 18 4.99 4.23 10.36
CA SER A 18 4.56 3.86 11.70
C SER A 18 4.84 2.39 11.92
N GLU A 19 5.14 2.03 13.17
CA GLU A 19 5.11 0.63 13.61
C GLU A 19 3.68 0.10 13.60
N GLY A 20 3.56 -1.21 13.39
CA GLY A 20 2.29 -1.93 13.28
C GLY A 20 1.53 -1.62 11.99
N ILE A 21 0.25 -2.01 11.98
CA ILE A 21 -0.65 -1.93 10.82
C ILE A 21 -1.67 -0.78 10.92
N ASN A 22 -1.76 -0.11 12.08
CA ASN A 22 -2.78 0.91 12.36
C ASN A 22 -2.78 2.05 11.34
N LEU A 23 -1.60 2.46 10.87
CA LEU A 23 -1.48 3.48 9.84
C LEU A 23 -2.12 3.03 8.52
N ALA A 24 -1.98 1.76 8.15
CA ALA A 24 -2.61 1.22 6.94
C ALA A 24 -4.14 1.23 7.08
N ILE A 25 -4.66 0.75 8.22
CA ILE A 25 -6.09 0.74 8.53
C ILE A 25 -6.67 2.15 8.44
N TYR A 26 -6.00 3.13 9.08
CA TYR A 26 -6.41 4.53 9.02
C TYR A 26 -6.52 5.05 7.58
N PHE A 27 -5.55 4.73 6.71
CA PHE A 27 -5.62 5.19 5.32
C PHE A 27 -6.63 4.47 4.47
N ILE A 28 -6.81 3.16 4.67
CA ILE A 28 -7.83 2.40 3.96
C ILE A 28 -9.21 2.99 4.27
N ASN A 29 -9.51 3.24 5.55
CA ASN A 29 -10.78 3.81 5.98
C ASN A 29 -10.96 5.27 5.52
N LYS A 30 -9.87 6.05 5.47
CA LYS A 30 -9.91 7.43 4.97
C LYS A 30 -10.31 7.55 3.50
N PHE A 31 -10.15 6.48 2.71
CA PHE A 31 -10.46 6.44 1.29
C PHE A 31 -11.55 5.40 0.99
N GLU A 32 -12.68 5.49 1.70
CA GLU A 32 -13.79 4.54 1.60
C GLU A 32 -14.38 4.38 0.19
N ASP A 33 -14.45 5.47 -0.59
CA ASP A 33 -14.98 5.48 -1.97
C ASP A 33 -13.99 4.98 -3.03
N ARG A 34 -12.86 4.41 -2.60
CA ARG A 34 -11.77 4.03 -3.49
C ARG A 34 -11.58 2.53 -3.51
N THR A 35 -11.17 2.04 -4.67
CA THR A 35 -10.73 0.66 -4.82
C THR A 35 -9.21 0.56 -4.72
N PHE A 36 -8.75 -0.60 -4.30
CA PHE A 36 -7.34 -0.88 -4.06
C PHE A 36 -6.92 -2.15 -4.79
N THR A 37 -5.69 -2.12 -5.26
CA THR A 37 -4.94 -3.32 -5.62
C THR A 37 -4.14 -3.77 -4.40
N PHE A 38 -4.29 -5.03 -4.02
CA PHE A 38 -3.50 -5.67 -2.97
C PHE A 38 -2.59 -6.72 -3.56
N LYS A 39 -1.29 -6.64 -3.25
CA LYS A 39 -0.31 -7.68 -3.56
C LYS A 39 0.13 -8.29 -2.24
N GLY A 40 -0.41 -9.48 -1.96
CA GLY A 40 -0.03 -10.32 -0.83
C GLY A 40 1.25 -11.12 -1.10
N LEU A 41 1.48 -12.17 -0.33
CA LEU A 41 2.68 -13.00 -0.46
C LEU A 41 2.63 -13.85 -1.74
N LYS A 42 1.48 -14.47 -2.01
CA LYS A 42 1.27 -15.37 -3.15
C LYS A 42 0.43 -14.72 -4.24
N ASN A 43 -0.63 -14.02 -3.84
CA ASN A 43 -1.68 -13.58 -4.74
C ASN A 43 -1.71 -12.06 -4.91
N LYS A 44 -2.31 -11.64 -6.02
CA LYS A 44 -2.60 -10.24 -6.31
C LYS A 44 -4.07 -10.07 -6.62
N TYR A 45 -4.70 -9.13 -5.93
CA TYR A 45 -6.12 -8.82 -6.00
C TYR A 45 -6.32 -7.38 -6.47
N PHE A 46 -7.42 -7.12 -7.16
CA PHE A 46 -7.75 -5.83 -7.76
C PHE A 46 -9.19 -5.45 -7.42
N GLY A 47 -9.52 -4.16 -7.49
CA GLY A 47 -10.89 -3.68 -7.29
C GLY A 47 -11.40 -3.84 -5.86
N LEU A 48 -10.53 -4.04 -4.87
CA LEU A 48 -10.93 -4.30 -3.49
C LEU A 48 -11.46 -3.04 -2.83
N ARG A 49 -12.58 -3.16 -2.11
CA ARG A 49 -13.05 -2.11 -1.20
C ARG A 49 -12.37 -2.25 0.16
N GLY A 50 -12.49 -1.21 0.99
CA GLY A 50 -11.78 -1.12 2.27
C GLY A 50 -11.99 -2.34 3.17
N GLU A 51 -13.23 -2.80 3.33
CA GLU A 51 -13.56 -3.95 4.19
C GLU A 51 -12.95 -5.26 3.68
N ASP A 52 -13.10 -5.56 2.39
CA ASP A 52 -12.55 -6.77 1.77
C ASP A 52 -11.02 -6.76 1.79
N LEU A 53 -10.43 -5.59 1.58
CA LEU A 53 -8.98 -5.40 1.70
C LEU A 53 -8.49 -5.68 3.12
N LEU A 54 -9.18 -5.19 4.14
CA LEU A 54 -8.80 -5.42 5.53
C LEU A 54 -8.89 -6.91 5.91
N LYS A 55 -9.93 -7.62 5.44
CA LYS A 55 -10.06 -9.07 5.62
C LYS A 55 -8.89 -9.81 4.96
N LEU A 56 -8.57 -9.51 3.70
CA LEU A 56 -7.46 -10.15 2.99
C LEU A 56 -6.09 -9.85 3.63
N ILE A 57 -5.90 -8.64 4.16
CA ILE A 57 -4.69 -8.32 4.93
C ILE A 57 -4.65 -9.20 6.17
N GLN A 58 -5.72 -9.24 6.98
CA GLN A 58 -5.78 -10.05 8.19
C GLN A 58 -5.50 -11.53 7.90
N GLU A 59 -6.13 -12.10 6.87
CA GLU A 59 -5.89 -13.48 6.44
C GLU A 59 -4.43 -13.74 6.08
N GLU A 60 -3.73 -12.81 5.41
CA GLU A 60 -2.30 -12.98 5.10
C GLU A 60 -1.39 -12.83 6.31
N LEU A 61 -1.75 -11.97 7.27
CA LEU A 61 -1.00 -11.85 8.52
C LEU A 61 -1.17 -13.11 9.37
N ASP A 62 -2.37 -13.69 9.41
CA ASP A 62 -2.68 -14.90 10.17
C ASP A 62 -2.13 -16.17 9.48
N SER A 63 -2.00 -16.16 8.15
CA SER A 63 -1.43 -17.29 7.39
C SER A 63 0.08 -17.48 7.66
N THR A 64 0.74 -16.48 8.25
CA THR A 64 2.18 -16.52 8.45
C THR A 64 2.56 -17.20 9.78
N LEU A 65 3.32 -18.29 9.68
CA LEU A 65 3.85 -19.05 10.82
C LEU A 65 4.85 -18.28 11.69
N ILE A 66 5.36 -17.15 11.18
CA ILE A 66 6.40 -16.34 11.82
C ILE A 66 5.74 -15.10 12.43
N LEU A 67 6.04 -14.83 13.71
CA LEU A 67 5.65 -13.59 14.37
C LEU A 67 6.48 -12.42 13.82
N TYR A 68 5.91 -11.72 12.84
CA TYR A 68 6.53 -10.55 12.25
C TYR A 68 6.30 -9.28 13.08
N ARG A 69 7.33 -8.44 13.16
CA ARG A 69 7.15 -7.03 13.53
C ARG A 69 6.82 -6.24 12.27
N TYR A 70 5.60 -5.72 12.20
CA TYR A 70 5.17 -4.96 11.04
C TYR A 70 5.55 -3.49 11.14
N THR A 71 5.97 -2.92 10.01
CA THR A 71 6.11 -1.48 9.81
C THR A 71 5.29 -1.07 8.60
N THR A 72 4.41 -0.10 8.78
CA THR A 72 3.63 0.49 7.69
C THR A 72 4.34 1.70 7.13
N ARG A 73 4.56 1.74 5.82
CA ARG A 73 4.98 2.93 5.07
C ARG A 73 3.89 3.38 4.14
N VAL A 74 3.54 4.65 4.19
CA VAL A 74 2.53 5.26 3.35
C VAL A 74 3.15 6.38 2.54
N LYS A 75 2.95 6.32 1.23
CA LYS A 75 3.33 7.36 0.29
C LYS A 75 2.08 7.93 -0.35
N LYS A 76 1.76 9.17 -0.03
CA LYS A 76 0.72 9.94 -0.71
C LYS A 76 1.35 10.78 -1.81
N TYR A 77 0.62 10.97 -2.90
CA TYR A 77 1.01 11.87 -3.96
C TYR A 77 -0.21 12.25 -4.80
N THR A 78 -0.12 13.40 -5.46
CA THR A 78 -0.98 13.75 -6.57
C THR A 78 -0.33 13.24 -7.85
N ASP A 79 -1.05 12.46 -8.65
CA ASP A 79 -0.54 11.97 -9.93
C ASP A 79 -0.56 13.05 -11.02
N ARG A 80 -0.06 12.71 -12.21
CA ARG A 80 -0.03 13.63 -13.36
C ARG A 80 -1.42 14.10 -13.84
N LYS A 81 -2.49 13.40 -13.44
CA LYS A 81 -3.88 13.72 -13.78
C LYS A 81 -4.56 14.55 -12.67
N GLY A 82 -3.83 14.95 -11.64
CA GLY A 82 -4.38 15.71 -10.51
C GLY A 82 -5.09 14.83 -9.47
N VAL A 83 -5.03 13.51 -9.58
CA VAL A 83 -5.74 12.61 -8.67
C VAL A 83 -4.89 12.34 -7.44
N SER A 84 -5.51 12.50 -6.26
CA SER A 84 -4.89 12.08 -5.00
C SER A 84 -4.81 10.55 -4.94
N GLN A 85 -3.61 10.05 -4.66
CA GLN A 85 -3.27 8.64 -4.64
C GLN A 85 -2.45 8.31 -3.39
N ALA A 86 -2.59 7.08 -2.91
CA ALA A 86 -1.76 6.52 -1.85
C ALA A 86 -1.20 5.16 -2.26
N LYS A 87 0.06 4.92 -1.90
CA LYS A 87 0.67 3.59 -1.86
C LYS A 87 1.02 3.28 -0.42
N ILE A 88 0.50 2.16 0.09
CA ILE A 88 0.79 1.66 1.43
C ILE A 88 1.64 0.40 1.26
N ARG A 89 2.66 0.24 2.10
CA ARG A 89 3.49 -0.96 2.16
C ARG A 89 3.55 -1.44 3.60
N LEU A 90 3.26 -2.71 3.81
CA LEU A 90 3.45 -3.39 5.09
C LEU A 90 4.73 -4.22 5.00
N PHE A 91 5.71 -3.90 5.81
CA PHE A 91 6.96 -4.65 5.92
C PHE A 91 6.90 -5.52 7.17
N GLY A 92 6.89 -6.84 7.01
CA GLY A 92 7.02 -7.77 8.12
C GLY A 92 8.48 -8.15 8.29
N ARG A 93 9.07 -7.85 9.46
CA ARG A 93 10.44 -8.25 9.80
C ARG A 93 10.47 -9.44 10.73
N ALA A 94 11.19 -10.49 10.35
CA ALA A 94 11.38 -11.68 11.18
C ALA A 94 12.59 -11.45 12.11
N GLY A 95 12.35 -11.27 13.40
CA GLY A 95 13.41 -11.07 14.40
C GLY A 95 14.14 -9.71 14.31
N THR A 96 15.35 -9.65 14.87
CA THR A 96 16.16 -8.41 15.06
C THR A 96 17.42 -8.34 14.18
N MET A 97 17.66 -9.30 13.28
CA MET A 97 18.91 -9.39 12.51
C MET A 97 19.06 -8.30 11.42
N ASP A 98 20.33 -7.93 11.15
CA ASP A 98 20.73 -6.75 10.37
C ASP A 98 20.54 -6.90 8.84
N ARG A 99 20.12 -5.78 8.24
CA ARG A 99 20.01 -5.38 6.82
C ARG A 99 19.33 -6.28 5.78
N TYR A 100 19.41 -7.61 5.84
CA TYR A 100 18.78 -8.49 4.85
C TYR A 100 18.38 -9.84 5.48
N ASN A 101 17.10 -9.99 5.81
CA ASN A 101 16.55 -11.27 6.24
C ASN A 101 15.72 -11.86 5.08
N PRO A 102 16.06 -13.07 4.57
CA PRO A 102 15.29 -13.71 3.49
C PRO A 102 13.84 -14.03 3.88
N LEU A 103 13.53 -14.03 5.17
CA LEU A 103 12.19 -14.23 5.71
C LEU A 103 11.39 -12.92 5.78
N ASP A 104 11.99 -11.75 5.53
CA ASP A 104 11.27 -10.49 5.51
C ASP A 104 10.24 -10.48 4.37
N ILE A 105 9.05 -10.01 4.69
CA ILE A 105 7.94 -9.95 3.75
C ILE A 105 7.51 -8.52 3.48
N THR A 106 6.94 -8.29 2.30
CA THR A 106 6.34 -7.01 1.94
C THR A 106 4.98 -7.24 1.30
N LEU A 107 3.94 -6.67 1.90
CA LEU A 107 2.61 -6.58 1.31
C LEU A 107 2.43 -5.17 0.73
N ASP A 108 1.98 -5.10 -0.52
CA ASP A 108 1.89 -3.85 -1.28
C ASP A 108 0.42 -3.52 -1.55
N ILE A 109 -0.04 -2.36 -1.08
CA ILE A 109 -1.41 -1.87 -1.31
C ILE A 109 -1.31 -0.58 -2.12
N THR A 110 -2.02 -0.50 -3.24
CA THR A 110 -2.01 0.67 -4.11
C THR A 110 -3.42 1.08 -4.45
N MET A 111 -3.74 2.36 -4.28
CA MET A 111 -5.02 2.91 -4.74
C MET A 111 -5.13 2.81 -6.26
N GLU A 112 -6.31 2.42 -6.72
CA GLU A 112 -6.64 2.38 -8.13
C GLU A 112 -7.13 3.73 -8.63
N MET A 113 -7.14 3.88 -9.95
CA MET A 113 -7.73 5.05 -10.59
C MET A 113 -9.25 4.99 -10.44
N PRO A 114 -9.92 6.09 -10.06
CA PRO A 114 -11.37 6.13 -10.02
C PRO A 114 -11.94 5.87 -11.41
N GLN A 115 -13.02 5.09 -11.46
CA GLN A 115 -13.65 4.70 -12.73
C GLN A 115 -14.21 5.90 -13.50
N THR A 116 -14.44 7.04 -12.84
CA THR A 116 -15.03 8.27 -13.40
C THR A 116 -14.06 9.20 -14.15
N TYR A 117 -12.77 8.87 -14.28
CA TYR A 117 -11.89 9.74 -15.08
C TYR A 117 -12.00 9.45 -16.58
N PRO A 118 -12.33 10.47 -17.42
CA PRO A 118 -12.33 10.28 -18.85
C PRO A 118 -10.92 9.87 -19.31
N LYS A 119 -10.86 8.82 -20.13
CA LYS A 119 -9.65 8.48 -20.88
C LYS A 119 -9.28 9.70 -21.71
N LEU A 120 -8.19 10.39 -21.35
CA LEU A 120 -7.59 11.40 -22.22
C LEU A 120 -7.35 10.72 -23.58
N LYS A 121 -8.13 11.13 -24.59
CA LYS A 121 -7.87 10.78 -25.99
C LYS A 121 -6.45 11.27 -26.29
N LYS A 122 -5.65 10.36 -26.84
CA LYS A 122 -4.33 10.69 -27.38
C LYS A 122 -4.48 11.66 -28.55
#